data_AF-U5HHW2-F1
#
_entry.id   AF-U5HHW2-F1
#
_cell.length_a   1.000
_cell.length_b   1.000
_cell.length_c   1.000
_cell.angle_alpha   90.00
_cell.angle_beta   90.00
_cell.angle_gamma   90.00
#
_symmetry.space_group_name_H-M   'P 1'
#
loop_
_entity.id
_entity.type
_entity.pdbx_description
1 polymer ?
#
loop_
_entity_poly.entity_id
_entity_poly.type
_entity_poly.pdbx_seq_one_letter_code
_entity_poly.pdbx_strand_id
1 'polypeptide(L)' 'MSKTISRRPLQRYPTAFAACATQAMAYGKCIGVKYTEVERGMCEKEFQAFKACVAQHVKRT' A
#
# COMPACT_ATOMS: atom_id res chain seq x y z
N MET A 1 25.56 5.66 21.92
CA MET A 1 25.57 5.69 20.44
C MET A 1 24.21 5.23 19.92
N SER A 2 23.35 6.13 19.44
CA SER A 2 22.07 5.77 18.80
C SER A 2 22.12 6.24 17.37
N LYS A 3 22.41 5.31 16.45
CA LYS A 3 22.63 5.52 15.03
C LYS A 3 21.43 6.27 14.43
N THR A 4 21.57 7.58 14.19
CA THR A 4 20.62 8.36 13.38
C THR A 4 20.68 7.82 11.97
N ILE A 5 19.91 6.76 11.70
CA ILE A 5 19.59 6.34 10.35
C ILE A 5 18.92 7.55 9.72
N SER A 6 19.55 8.18 8.73
CA SER A 6 18.94 9.23 7.92
C SER A 6 17.67 8.67 7.27
N ARG A 7 16.52 8.79 7.96
CA ARG A 7 15.19 8.36 7.54
C ARG A 7 14.61 9.20 6.39
N ARG A 8 15.45 9.96 5.68
CA ARG A 8 15.03 10.92 4.65
C ARG A 8 14.31 10.27 3.45
N PRO A 9 14.62 9.02 3.01
CA PRO A 9 13.81 8.35 1.99
C PRO A 9 12.70 7.44 2.58
N LEU A 10 12.83 6.96 3.82
CA LEU A 10 11.84 6.08 4.45
C LEU A 10 10.58 6.81 4.93
N GLN A 11 10.66 8.11 5.21
CA GLN A 11 9.48 8.95 5.50
C GLN A 11 8.57 9.17 4.28
N ARG A 12 9.01 8.85 3.06
CA ARG A 12 8.23 9.12 1.84
C ARG A 12 7.27 7.98 1.49
N TYR A 13 7.59 6.75 1.88
CA TYR A 13 6.71 5.60 1.76
C TYR A 13 5.38 5.75 2.51
N PRO A 14 5.33 6.13 3.80
CA PRO A 14 4.05 6.29 4.49
C PRO A 14 3.19 7.38 3.85
N THR A 15 3.77 8.43 3.26
CA THR A 15 3.02 9.46 2.53
C THR A 15 2.42 8.93 1.23
N ALA A 16 3.17 8.10 0.48
CA ALA A 16 2.65 7.42 -0.70
C ALA A 16 1.54 6.42 -0.35
N PHE A 17 1.71 5.67 0.73
CA PHE A 17 0.66 4.77 1.24
C PHE A 17 -0.56 5.54 1.76
N ALA A 18 -0.36 6.69 2.40
CA ALA A 18 -1.44 7.57 2.85
C ALA A 18 -2.21 8.16 1.66
N ALA A 19 -1.53 8.56 0.58
CA ALA A 19 -2.18 9.01 -0.66
C ALA A 19 -3.02 7.91 -1.32
N CYS A 20 -2.62 6.65 -1.14
CA CYS A 20 -3.34 5.48 -1.65
C CYS A 20 -4.16 4.76 -0.57
N ALA A 21 -4.45 5.43 0.56
CA ALA A 21 -5.13 4.83 1.70
C ALA A 21 -6.54 4.34 1.33
N THR A 22 -7.23 5.05 0.42
CA THR A 22 -8.56 4.65 -0.06
C THR A 22 -8.52 3.29 -0.77
N GLN A 23 -7.56 3.09 -1.69
CA GLN A 23 -7.38 1.81 -2.37
C GLN A 23 -6.88 0.73 -1.41
N ALA A 24 -6.02 1.08 -0.44
CA ALA A 24 -5.53 0.17 0.59
C ALA A 24 -6.68 -0.34 1.48
N MET A 25 -7.58 0.56 1.89
CA MET A 25 -8.75 0.25 2.70
C MET A 25 -9.73 -0.63 1.92
N ALA A 26 -9.97 -0.33 0.66
CA ALA A 26 -10.90 -1.10 -0.16
C ALA A 26 -10.35 -2.53 -0.44
N TYR A 27 -9.04 -2.66 -0.72
CA TYR A 27 -8.34 -3.95 -0.75
C TYR A 27 -8.42 -4.69 0.59
N GLY A 28 -8.14 -4.01 1.70
CA GLY A 28 -8.21 -4.58 3.05
C GLY A 28 -9.63 -5.02 3.43
N LYS A 29 -10.66 -4.30 2.97
CA LYS A 29 -12.07 -4.66 3.18
C LYS A 29 -12.45 -5.89 2.36
N CYS A 30 -11.98 -5.99 1.12
CA CYS A 30 -12.16 -7.16 0.28
C CYS A 30 -11.52 -8.40 0.91
N ILE A 31 -10.28 -8.28 1.42
CA ILE A 31 -9.60 -9.35 2.15
C ILE A 31 -10.31 -9.67 3.46
N GLY A 32 -10.71 -8.68 4.25
CA GLY A 32 -11.34 -8.90 5.55
C GLY A 32 -12.68 -9.64 5.44
N VAL A 33 -13.46 -9.35 4.41
CA VAL A 33 -14.72 -10.06 4.11
C VAL A 33 -14.46 -11.48 3.64
N LYS A 34 -13.34 -11.71 2.95
CA LYS A 34 -12.97 -13.01 2.36
C LYS A 34 -11.83 -13.71 3.09
N TYR A 35 -11.52 -13.32 4.33
CA TYR A 35 -10.30 -13.74 5.02
C TYR A 35 -10.16 -15.26 5.15
N THR A 36 -11.28 -15.97 5.24
CA THR A 36 -11.36 -17.42 5.29
C THR A 36 -11.07 -18.13 3.96
N GLU A 37 -11.21 -17.43 2.83
CA GLU A 37 -11.08 -17.99 1.48
C GLU A 37 -10.29 -17.04 0.59
N VAL A 38 -9.23 -16.42 1.11
CA VAL A 38 -8.35 -15.57 0.29
C VAL A 38 -7.63 -16.44 -0.72
N GLU A 39 -8.18 -16.52 -1.92
CA GLU A 39 -7.51 -17.10 -3.08
C GLU A 39 -6.78 -16.05 -3.91
N ARG A 40 -5.73 -16.51 -4.59
CA ARG A 40 -4.88 -15.68 -5.46
C ARG A 40 -5.71 -15.18 -6.63
N GLY A 41 -6.19 -13.94 -6.54
CA GLY A 41 -7.02 -13.30 -7.58
C GLY A 41 -8.30 -12.64 -7.06
N MET A 42 -8.78 -12.97 -5.86
CA MET A 42 -10.08 -12.48 -5.36
C MET A 42 -10.18 -10.96 -5.23
N CYS A 43 -9.08 -10.31 -4.87
CA CYS A 43 -8.99 -8.85 -4.76
C CYS A 43 -7.95 -8.28 -5.74
N GLU A 44 -7.71 -8.95 -6.88
CA GLU A 44 -6.68 -8.54 -7.84
C GLU A 44 -6.93 -7.13 -8.39
N LYS A 45 -8.19 -6.77 -8.66
CA LYS A 45 -8.56 -5.43 -9.15
C LYS A 45 -8.16 -4.34 -8.17
N GLU A 46 -8.49 -4.54 -6.89
CA GLU A 46 -8.17 -3.60 -5.80
C GLU A 46 -6.67 -3.56 -5.53
N PHE A 47 -5.99 -4.71 -5.59
CA PHE A 47 -4.56 -4.81 -5.47
C PHE A 47 -3.83 -4.11 -6.61
N GLN A 48 -4.29 -4.26 -7.86
CA GLN A 48 -3.73 -3.57 -9.02
C GLN A 48 -3.93 -2.06 -8.90
N ALA A 49 -5.10 -1.59 -8.48
CA ALA A 49 -5.37 -0.18 -8.26
C ALA A 49 -4.46 0.41 -7.15
N PHE A 50 -4.33 -0.30 -6.03
CA PHE A 50 -3.44 0.08 -4.94
C PHE A 50 -1.97 0.10 -5.39
N LYS A 51 -1.50 -0.95 -6.08
CA LYS A 51 -0.14 -1.05 -6.62
C LYS A 51 0.14 0.05 -7.63
N ALA A 52 -0.79 0.35 -8.53
CA ALA A 52 -0.65 1.42 -9.50
C ALA A 52 -0.55 2.79 -8.82
N CYS A 53 -1.37 3.04 -7.79
CA CYS A 53 -1.31 4.26 -7.01
C CYS A 53 0.05 4.39 -6.27
N VAL A 54 0.45 3.35 -5.53
CA VAL A 54 1.73 3.35 -4.80
C VAL A 54 2.92 3.50 -5.76
N ALA A 55 2.92 2.80 -6.89
CA ALA A 55 3.99 2.90 -7.88
C ALA A 55 4.10 4.31 -8.50
N GLN A 56 2.98 5.01 -8.72
CA GLN A 56 2.97 6.40 -9.19
C GLN A 56 3.53 7.35 -8.13
N HIS A 57 3.14 7.20 -6.87
CA HIS A 57 3.63 8.05 -5.78
C HIS A 57 5.08 7.78 -5.40
N VAL A 58 5.56 6.53 -5.54
CA VAL A 58 6.96 6.14 -5.30
C VAL A 58 7.87 6.61 -6.44
N LYS A 59 7.42 6.60 -7.70
CA LYS A 59 8.22 7.08 -8.85
C LYS A 59 8.31 8.59 -8.99
N ARG A 60 7.36 9.35 -8.42
CA ARG A 60 7.28 10.82 -8.58
C ARG A 60 8.18 11.63 -7.63
N THR A 61 9.10 10.98 -6.90
CA THR A 61 9.95 11.63 -5.89
C THR A 61 11.40 11.21 -6.02
#